data_AF-A0A382BAC2-F1
#
_entry.id   AF-A0A382BAC2-F1
#
_cell.length_a   1.000
_cell.length_b   1.000
_cell.length_c   1.000
_cell.angle_alpha   90.00
_cell.angle_beta   90.00
_cell.angle_gamma   90.00
#
_symmetry.space_group_name_H-M   'P 1'
#
loop_
_entity.id
_entity.type
_entity.pdbx_description
1 polymer ?
#
loop_
_entity_poly.entity_id
_entity_poly.type
_entity_poly.pdbx_seq_one_letter_code
_entity_poly.pdbx_strand_id
1 'polypeptide(L)' 'MLRHEFLSALESSGAVCRDTGWKPCHLALTSGSDLVAAAPCYLKFHSYGEFIFDWAWARAYQQSGLEYYPKLLVA' A
#
# COMPACT_ATOMS: atom_id res chain seq x y z
N MET A 1 -7.87 3.96 -16.12
CA MET A 1 -8.20 5.16 -15.32
C MET A 1 -8.66 4.69 -13.95
N LEU A 2 -8.06 5.20 -12.88
CA LEU A 2 -8.38 4.82 -11.50
C LEU A 2 -9.78 5.33 -11.13
N ARG A 3 -10.60 4.51 -10.49
CA ARG A 3 -11.98 4.85 -10.08
C ARG A 3 -12.20 4.54 -8.61
N HIS A 4 -12.95 5.39 -7.92
CA HIS A 4 -13.26 5.23 -6.50
C HIS A 4 -14.00 3.91 -6.24
N GLU A 5 -14.96 3.54 -7.09
CA GLU A 5 -15.75 2.32 -6.92
C GLU A 5 -14.89 1.07 -7.00
N PHE A 6 -13.84 1.08 -7.84
CA PHE A 6 -12.90 -0.03 -7.94
C PHE A 6 -12.05 -0.17 -6.68
N LEU A 7 -11.53 0.93 -6.15
CA LEU A 7 -10.76 0.95 -4.90
C LEU A 7 -11.63 0.49 -3.71
N SER A 8 -12.84 1.02 -3.61
CA SER A 8 -13.81 0.62 -2.59
C SER A 8 -14.18 -0.86 -2.70
N ALA A 9 -14.32 -1.41 -3.91
CA ALA A 9 -14.55 -2.82 -4.13
C ALA A 9 -13.36 -3.70 -3.71
N LEU A 10 -12.11 -3.27 -3.96
CA LEU A 10 -10.93 -4.00 -3.49
C LEU A 10 -10.92 -4.12 -1.97
N GLU A 11 -11.28 -3.06 -1.26
CA GLU A 11 -11.28 -3.01 0.20
C GLU A 11 -12.43 -3.80 0.81
N SER A 12 -13.65 -3.56 0.33
CA SER A 12 -14.85 -4.23 0.83
C SER A 12 -14.91 -5.72 0.51
N SER A 13 -14.29 -6.17 -0.59
CA SER A 13 -14.18 -7.58 -0.93
C SER A 13 -13.14 -8.35 -0.10
N GLY A 14 -12.28 -7.65 0.65
CA GLY A 14 -11.18 -8.25 1.39
C GLY A 14 -9.95 -8.60 0.52
N ALA A 15 -9.92 -8.19 -0.75
CA ALA A 15 -8.76 -8.41 -1.61
C ALA A 15 -7.50 -7.71 -1.08
N VAL A 16 -7.66 -6.49 -0.52
CA VAL A 16 -6.59 -5.71 0.10
C VAL A 16 -6.78 -5.61 1.62
N CYS A 17 -6.64 -6.74 2.32
CA CYS A 17 -6.76 -6.82 3.77
C CYS A 17 -5.48 -7.35 4.42
N ARG A 18 -5.44 -7.29 5.76
CA ARG A 18 -4.25 -7.68 6.53
C ARG A 18 -3.88 -9.15 6.29
N ASP A 19 -4.88 -10.01 6.13
CA ASP A 19 -4.70 -11.45 5.88
C ASP A 19 -4.08 -11.74 4.51
N THR A 20 -4.28 -10.85 3.52
CA THR A 20 -3.61 -10.90 2.21
C THR A 20 -2.32 -10.05 2.15
N GLY A 21 -1.85 -9.60 3.33
CA GLY A 21 -0.62 -8.84 3.49
C GLY A 21 -0.73 -7.38 3.04
N TRP A 22 -1.95 -6.84 2.93
CA TRP A 22 -2.25 -5.46 2.55
C TRP A 22 -2.92 -4.69 3.68
N LYS A 23 -2.82 -3.36 3.69
CA LYS A 23 -3.64 -2.50 4.55
C LYS A 23 -3.90 -1.17 3.86
N PRO A 24 -5.17 -0.75 3.66
CA PRO A 24 -5.48 0.58 3.16
C PRO A 24 -4.87 1.66 4.06
N CYS A 25 -4.17 2.61 3.46
CA CYS A 25 -3.46 3.68 4.13
C CYS A 25 -3.43 4.94 3.25
N HIS A 26 -4.60 5.36 2.77
CA HIS A 26 -4.71 6.49 1.86
C HIS A 26 -4.21 7.79 2.49
N LEU A 27 -3.53 8.59 1.68
CA LEU A 27 -3.08 9.91 2.07
C LEU A 27 -4.10 10.94 1.62
N ALA A 28 -4.41 11.89 2.50
CA ALA A 28 -5.29 13.02 2.23
C ALA A 28 -4.52 14.31 2.51
N LEU A 29 -4.55 15.24 1.57
CA LEU A 29 -4.07 16.60 1.74
C LEU A 29 -5.28 17.50 2.01
N THR A 30 -5.33 18.10 3.19
CA THR A 30 -6.42 18.98 3.61
C THR A 30 -5.92 20.41 3.80
N SER A 31 -6.73 21.40 3.40
CA SER A 31 -6.55 22.81 3.73
C SER A 31 -7.71 23.24 4.60
N GLY A 32 -7.51 23.21 5.92
CA GLY A 32 -8.62 23.36 6.87
C GLY A 32 -9.59 22.17 6.80
N SER A 33 -10.87 22.44 6.58
CA SER A 33 -11.91 21.42 6.37
C SER A 33 -11.93 20.82 4.96
N ASP A 34 -11.24 21.44 4.02
CA ASP A 34 -11.38 21.11 2.60
C ASP A 34 -10.35 20.07 2.18
N LEU A 35 -10.83 18.98 1.56
CA LEU A 35 -9.97 17.99 0.94
C LEU A 35 -9.44 18.53 -0.39
N VAL A 36 -8.13 18.81 -0.45
CA VAL A 36 -7.45 19.38 -1.62
C VAL A 36 -6.96 18.29 -2.56
N ALA A 37 -6.45 17.18 -2.01
CA ALA A 37 -6.01 16.04 -2.80
C ALA A 37 -6.07 14.75 -1.99
N ALA A 38 -6.11 13.61 -2.69
CA ALA A 38 -5.95 12.30 -2.08
C ALA A 38 -5.09 11.40 -2.96
N ALA A 39 -4.30 10.54 -2.33
CA ALA A 39 -3.56 9.47 -2.99
C ALA A 39 -3.98 8.13 -2.39
N PRO A 40 -4.55 7.22 -3.19
CA PRO A 40 -4.85 5.87 -2.75
C PRO A 40 -3.54 5.11 -2.50
N CYS A 41 -3.23 4.90 -1.23
CA CYS A 41 -2.04 4.17 -0.82
C CYS A 41 -2.40 2.93 0.00
N TYR A 42 -1.52 1.92 -0.07
CA TYR A 42 -1.64 0.67 0.65
C TYR A 42 -0.30 0.29 1.27
N LEU A 43 -0.32 -0.11 2.54
CA LEU A 43 0.83 -0.76 3.16
C LEU A 43 0.88 -2.22 2.74
N LYS A 44 2.05 -2.68 2.31
CA LYS A 44 2.31 -4.08 1.95
C LYS A 44 3.32 -4.69 2.90
N PHE A 45 2.99 -5.84 3.46
CA PHE A 45 3.79 -6.52 4.50
C PHE A 45 4.72 -7.61 3.96
N HIS A 46 4.60 -7.97 2.68
CA HIS A 46 5.46 -8.92 2.00
C HIS A 46 5.34 -8.76 0.48
N SER A 47 6.30 -9.24 -0.29
CA SER A 47 6.25 -9.11 -1.77
C SER A 47 5.54 -10.26 -2.50
N TYR A 48 4.93 -11.20 -1.78
CA TYR A 48 4.05 -12.19 -2.41
C TYR A 48 2.84 -11.55 -3.09
N GLY A 49 2.57 -11.99 -4.32
CA GLY A 49 1.47 -11.52 -5.16
C GLY A 49 1.76 -10.25 -5.94
N GLU A 50 2.99 -9.73 -5.91
CA GLU A 50 3.39 -8.57 -6.71
C GLU A 50 3.86 -8.96 -8.11
N PHE A 51 3.72 -8.01 -9.04
CA PHE A 51 4.24 -8.16 -10.39
C PHE A 51 5.77 -8.07 -10.44
N ILE A 52 6.35 -7.17 -9.63
CA ILE A 52 7.80 -7.03 -9.47
C ILE A 52 8.15 -7.51 -8.07
N PHE A 53 9.01 -8.52 -8.00
CA PHE A 53 9.50 -9.01 -6.72
C PHE A 53 10.81 -8.32 -6.33
N ASP A 54 10.84 -7.76 -5.13
CA ASP A 54 11.97 -7.00 -4.57
C ASP A 54 12.75 -7.75 -3.47
N TRP A 55 12.76 -9.09 -3.50
CA TRP A 55 13.46 -9.94 -2.52
C TRP A 55 14.93 -9.54 -2.31
N ALA A 56 15.60 -9.09 -3.37
CA ALA A 56 16.98 -8.62 -3.29
C ALA A 56 17.12 -7.37 -2.41
N TRP A 57 16.16 -6.43 -2.50
CA TRP A 57 16.13 -5.24 -1.66
C TRP A 57 15.77 -5.56 -0.22
N ALA A 58 14.75 -6.40 0.00
CA ALA A 58 14.40 -6.87 1.33
C ALA A 58 15.58 -7.54 2.04
N ARG A 59 16.33 -8.39 1.31
CA ARG A 59 17.55 -9.03 1.83
C ARG A 59 18.65 -8.00 2.16
N ALA A 60 18.86 -7.00 1.30
CA ALA A 60 19.86 -5.96 1.55
C ALA A 60 19.54 -5.15 2.82
N TYR A 61 18.27 -4.75 3.01
CA TYR A 61 17.82 -4.06 4.22
C TYR A 61 18.05 -4.92 5.47
N GLN A 62 17.69 -6.20 5.42
CA GLN A 62 17.92 -7.12 6.54
C GLN A 62 19.41 -7.28 6.87
N GLN A 63 20.29 -7.34 5.86
CA GLN A 63 21.75 -7.38 6.05
C GLN A 63 22.31 -6.10 6.69
N SER A 64 21.65 -4.96 6.46
CA SER A 64 21.96 -3.68 7.10
C SER A 64 21.25 -3.48 8.45
N GLY A 65 20.47 -4.45 8.94
CA GLY A 65 19.71 -4.33 10.18
C GLY A 65 18.51 -3.38 10.10
N LEU A 66 18.02 -3.09 8.90
CA LEU A 66 16.88 -2.21 8.63
C LEU A 66 15.62 -3.01 8.29
N GLU A 67 14.46 -2.45 8.61
CA GLU A 67 13.17 -3.03 8.24
C GLU A 67 12.76 -2.58 6.84
N TYR A 68 12.50 -3.53 5.95
CA TYR A 68 12.02 -3.25 4.59
C TYR A 68 10.49 -3.15 4.49
N TYR A 69 9.79 -3.89 5.35
CA TYR A 69 8.34 -3.92 5.43
C TYR A 69 7.85 -3.28 6.74
N PRO A 70 6.61 -2.74 6.77
CA PRO A 70 5.74 -2.59 5.62
C PRO A 70 6.22 -1.48 4.68
N LYS A 71 6.05 -1.69 3.37
CA LYS A 71 6.29 -0.67 2.35
C LYS A 71 5.00 0.00 1.92
N LEU A 72 5.06 1.27 1.56
CA LEU A 72 3.90 2.02 1.06
C LEU A 72 3.86 1.99 -0.47
N LEU A 73 2.74 1.57 -1.04
CA LEU A 73 2.49 1.55 -2.48
C LEU A 73 1.36 2.51 -2.83
N VAL A 74 1.45 3.14 -4.01
CA VAL A 74 0.45 4.08 -4.55
C VAL A 74 -0.17 3.45 -5.80
N ALA A 75 -1.49 3.57 -5.96
CA ALA A 75 -2.25 3.03 -7.09
C ALA A 75 -2.35 3.99 -8.29
#